data_AF-A0A6B3G6M6-F1
#
_entry.id   AF-A0A6B3G6M6-F1
#
_cell.length_a   1.000
_cell.length_b   1.000
_cell.length_c   1.000
_cell.angle_alpha   90.00
_cell.angle_beta   90.00
_cell.angle_gamma   90.00
#
_symmetry.space_group_name_H-M   'P 1'
#
loop_
_entity.id
_entity.type
_entity.pdbx_description
1 polymer ?
#
loop_
_entity_poly.entity_id
_entity_poly.type
_entity_poly.pdbx_seq_one_letter_code
_entity_poly.pdbx_strand_id
1 'polypeptide(L)'
;SAAGGQVTALDAFGLDPVRHEQLSTEVLGKALDWVLSGSPGVPGPGGPAAGPPDARKLLGAELTERGLRFGLERSYRMLARLAQRGDERIELVERANRFRPRTWV
;
A
#
# COMPACT_ATOMS: atom_id res chain seq x y z
N SER A 1 -7.37 -9.19 -3.52
CA SER A 1 -7.92 -9.71 -2.24
C SER A 1 -9.19 -8.98 -1.83
N ALA A 2 -10.10 -9.65 -1.12
CA ALA A 2 -11.37 -9.11 -0.65
C ALA A 2 -11.21 -7.79 0.15
N ALA A 3 -10.20 -7.70 1.03
CA ALA A 3 -9.93 -6.50 1.82
C ALA A 3 -9.65 -5.24 0.98
N GLY A 4 -8.91 -5.36 -0.14
CA GLY A 4 -8.66 -4.22 -1.03
C GLY A 4 -9.92 -3.73 -1.72
N GLY A 5 -10.76 -4.67 -2.19
CA GLY A 5 -12.05 -4.34 -2.77
C GLY A 5 -13.00 -3.65 -1.78
N GLN A 6 -12.96 -4.05 -0.50
CA GLN A 6 -13.77 -3.42 0.55
C GLN A 6 -13.35 -1.97 0.82
N VAL A 7 -12.04 -1.67 0.87
CA VAL A 7 -11.56 -0.29 1.03
C VAL A 7 -11.98 0.58 -0.15
N THR A 8 -11.80 0.10 -1.39
CA THR A 8 -12.26 0.83 -2.59
C THR A 8 -13.78 1.01 -2.60
N ALA A 9 -14.55 0.01 -2.16
CA ALA A 9 -16.00 0.12 -2.12
C ALA A 9 -16.48 1.16 -1.09
N LEU A 10 -15.74 1.40 0.00
CA LEU A 10 -16.08 2.43 0.99
C LEU A 10 -15.99 3.86 0.43
N ASP A 11 -15.20 4.08 -0.63
CA ASP A 11 -15.16 5.38 -1.33
C ASP A 11 -16.54 5.76 -1.88
N ALA A 12 -17.26 4.79 -2.45
CA ALA A 12 -18.62 4.97 -2.96
C ALA A 12 -19.66 5.29 -1.85
N PHE A 13 -19.30 5.07 -0.57
CA PHE A 13 -20.13 5.41 0.59
C PHE A 13 -19.70 6.72 1.27
N GLY A 14 -18.81 7.50 0.65
CA GLY A 14 -18.37 8.80 1.16
C GLY A 14 -17.31 8.72 2.26
N LEU A 15 -16.43 7.72 2.19
CA LEU A 15 -15.27 7.65 3.10
C LEU A 15 -14.39 8.88 2.91
N ASP A 16 -14.10 9.58 4.02
CA ASP A 16 -13.20 10.73 3.98
C ASP A 16 -11.79 10.32 3.47
N PRO A 17 -11.13 11.15 2.64
CA PRO A 17 -9.82 10.82 2.05
C PRO A 17 -8.74 10.44 3.07
N VAL A 18 -8.74 11.04 4.26
CA VAL A 18 -7.78 10.69 5.32
C VAL A 18 -8.01 9.26 5.78
N ARG A 19 -9.27 8.88 6.01
CA ARG A 19 -9.63 7.52 6.45
C ARG A 19 -9.35 6.48 5.36
N HIS A 20 -9.60 6.82 4.10
CA HIS A 20 -9.26 5.95 2.97
C HIS A 20 -7.76 5.65 2.93
N GLU A 21 -6.92 6.67 3.08
CA GLU A 21 -5.46 6.48 3.04
C GLU A 21 -4.94 5.78 4.30
N GLN A 22 -5.53 6.02 5.48
CA GLN A 22 -5.20 5.25 6.70
C GLN A 22 -5.46 3.76 6.51
N LEU A 23 -6.67 3.38 6.07
CA LEU A 23 -7.00 1.98 5.76
C LEU A 23 -6.08 1.41 4.68
N SER A 24 -5.75 2.22 3.66
CA SER A 24 -4.82 1.81 2.61
C SER A 24 -3.44 1.47 3.19
N THR A 25 -2.90 2.28 4.11
CA THR A 25 -1.60 1.98 4.75
C THR A 25 -1.64 0.70 5.60
N GLU A 26 -2.74 0.44 6.29
CA GLU A 26 -2.88 -0.78 7.09
C GLU A 26 -2.94 -2.04 6.22
N VAL A 27 -3.77 -2.01 5.17
CA VAL A 27 -3.94 -3.13 4.23
C VAL A 27 -2.66 -3.40 3.46
N LEU A 28 -2.00 -2.36 2.93
CA LEU A 28 -0.75 -2.50 2.20
C LEU A 28 0.40 -2.94 3.11
N GLY A 29 0.44 -2.47 4.36
CA GLY A 29 1.43 -2.87 5.36
C GLY A 29 1.34 -4.36 5.69
N LYS A 30 0.13 -4.85 6.00
CA LYS A 30 -0.11 -6.28 6.26
C LYS A 30 0.22 -7.15 5.05
N ALA A 31 -0.10 -6.68 3.85
CA ALA A 31 0.29 -7.38 2.62
C ALA A 31 1.81 -7.44 2.47
N LEU A 32 2.53 -6.35 2.76
CA LEU A 32 4.00 -6.33 2.71
C LEU A 32 4.59 -7.32 3.72
N ASP A 33 4.12 -7.33 4.96
CA ASP A 33 4.56 -8.28 5.99
C ASP A 33 4.33 -9.73 5.54
N TRP A 34 3.17 -10.00 4.95
CA TRP A 34 2.84 -11.32 4.40
C TRP A 34 3.79 -11.73 3.25
N VAL A 35 4.11 -10.82 2.32
CA VAL A 35 5.09 -11.09 1.25
C VAL A 35 6.48 -11.34 1.83
N LEU A 36 6.92 -10.53 2.78
CA LEU A 36 8.23 -10.67 3.44
C LEU A 36 8.36 -11.98 4.23
N SER A 37 7.25 -12.53 4.74
CA SER A 37 7.21 -13.83 5.41
C SER A 37 7.43 -15.04 4.49
N GLY A 38 7.49 -14.83 3.17
CA GLY A 38 7.68 -15.90 2.19
C GLY A 38 6.43 -16.78 1.95
N SER A 39 5.23 -16.27 2.26
CA SER A 39 3.99 -17.04 2.12
C SER A 39 3.69 -17.47 0.67
N PRO A 40 3.21 -18.71 0.43
CA PRO A 40 3.18 -19.37 -0.88
C PRO A 40 2.05 -18.92 -1.83
N GLY A 41 1.74 -17.62 -1.89
CA GLY A 41 0.73 -17.07 -2.80
C GLY A 41 1.23 -15.93 -3.71
N VAL A 42 2.48 -15.50 -3.58
CA VAL A 42 3.11 -14.61 -4.56
C VAL A 42 3.92 -15.47 -5.51
N PRO A 43 3.61 -15.49 -6.82
CA PRO A 43 4.48 -16.13 -7.79
C PRO A 43 5.86 -15.48 -7.69
N GLY A 44 6.87 -16.24 -7.29
CA GLY A 44 8.26 -15.83 -7.49
C GLY A 44 8.52 -15.58 -8.98
N PRO A 45 9.64 -14.93 -9.34
CA PRO A 45 9.93 -14.54 -10.73
C PRO A 45 10.00 -15.69 -11.76
N GLY A 46 9.81 -16.95 -11.34
CA GLY A 46 9.70 -18.13 -12.21
C GLY A 46 8.61 -19.14 -11.83
N GLY A 47 7.66 -18.81 -10.95
CA GLY A 47 6.55 -19.70 -10.58
C GLY A 47 5.30 -19.48 -11.45
N PRO A 48 4.48 -20.52 -11.74
CA PRO A 48 3.28 -20.35 -12.55
C PRO A 48 2.35 -19.33 -11.90
N ALA A 49 1.99 -18.30 -12.67
CA ALA A 49 1.19 -17.18 -12.21
C ALA A 49 -0.27 -17.62 -11.97
N ALA A 50 -0.56 -18.13 -10.79
CA ALA A 50 -1.91 -18.53 -10.41
C ALA A 50 -2.77 -17.29 -10.09
N GLY A 51 -3.40 -16.73 -11.13
CA GLY A 51 -4.48 -15.75 -10.96
C GLY A 51 -4.62 -14.74 -12.12
N PRO A 52 -5.84 -14.22 -12.35
CA PRO A 52 -6.09 -13.16 -13.32
C PRO A 52 -5.25 -11.91 -13.00
N PRO A 53 -4.90 -11.08 -14.00
CA PRO A 53 -4.00 -9.93 -13.82
C PRO A 53 -4.44 -8.96 -12.71
N ASP A 54 -5.75 -8.80 -12.46
CA ASP A 54 -6.28 -7.96 -11.39
C ASP A 54 -6.09 -8.56 -9.99
N ALA A 55 -5.96 -9.89 -9.87
CA ALA A 55 -5.63 -10.54 -8.61
C ALA A 55 -4.19 -10.21 -8.15
N ARG A 56 -3.38 -9.62 -9.02
CA ARG A 56 -2.00 -9.20 -8.73
C ARG A 56 -1.92 -7.79 -8.14
N LYS A 57 -3.03 -7.05 -8.10
CA LYS A 57 -3.07 -5.69 -7.56
C LYS A 57 -3.87 -5.62 -6.26
N LEU A 58 -3.36 -4.85 -5.31
CA LEU A 58 -4.01 -4.49 -4.05
C LEU A 58 -4.00 -2.98 -3.93
N LEU A 59 -5.17 -2.33 -3.97
CA LEU A 59 -5.29 -0.86 -3.90
C LEU A 59 -4.41 -0.15 -4.96
N GLY A 60 -4.37 -0.72 -6.16
CA GLY A 60 -3.57 -0.22 -7.28
C GLY A 60 -2.06 -0.44 -7.17
N ALA A 61 -1.57 -1.12 -6.12
CA ALA A 61 -0.19 -1.55 -5.97
C ALA A 61 -0.01 -3.01 -6.40
N GLU A 62 1.08 -3.32 -7.10
CA GLU A 62 1.45 -4.71 -7.40
C GLU A 62 1.73 -5.47 -6.11
N LEU A 63 1.26 -6.71 -6.00
CA LEU A 63 1.47 -7.62 -4.87
C LEU A 63 2.89 -8.22 -4.88
N THR A 64 3.87 -7.34 -4.96
CA THR A 64 5.30 -7.59 -4.87
C THR A 64 5.86 -6.69 -3.78
N GLU A 65 6.98 -7.07 -3.16
CA GLU A 65 7.62 -6.25 -2.12
C GLU A 65 7.85 -4.80 -2.59
N ARG A 66 8.38 -4.63 -3.81
CA ARG A 66 8.58 -3.30 -4.43
C ARG A 66 7.27 -2.57 -4.66
N GLY A 67 6.26 -3.22 -5.25
CA GLY A 67 4.96 -2.60 -5.53
C GLY A 67 4.23 -2.14 -4.27
N LEU A 68 4.25 -2.96 -3.22
CA LEU A 68 3.63 -2.66 -1.93
C LEU A 68 4.35 -1.52 -1.21
N ARG A 69 5.69 -1.46 -1.25
CA ARG A 69 6.45 -0.32 -0.73
C ARG A 69 6.13 0.99 -1.45
N PHE A 70 5.99 0.97 -2.78
CA PHE A 70 5.54 2.13 -3.54
C PHE A 70 4.12 2.57 -3.16
N GLY A 71 3.20 1.61 -2.99
CA GLY A 71 1.83 1.89 -2.53
C GLY A 71 1.83 2.59 -1.17
N LEU A 72 2.62 2.07 -0.21
CA LEU A 72 2.78 2.67 1.12
C LEU A 72 3.38 4.07 1.06
N GLU A 73 4.45 4.27 0.29
CA GLU A 73 5.04 5.60 0.09
C GLU A 73 3.99 6.59 -0.42
N ARG A 74 3.23 6.22 -1.46
CA ARG A 74 2.18 7.05 -2.06
C ARG A 74 1.11 7.42 -1.03
N SER A 75 0.59 6.45 -0.28
CA SER A 75 -0.46 6.69 0.72
C SER A 75 0.03 7.56 1.88
N TYR A 76 1.23 7.35 2.39
CA TYR A 76 1.81 8.23 3.40
C TYR A 76 2.06 9.66 2.89
N ARG A 77 2.46 9.83 1.62
CA ARG A 77 2.55 11.16 0.99
C ARG A 77 1.18 11.82 0.85
N MET A 78 0.12 11.05 0.61
CA MET A 78 -1.24 11.61 0.55
C MET A 78 -1.71 12.05 1.94
N LEU A 79 -1.52 11.23 2.97
CA LEU A 79 -1.80 11.63 4.36
C LEU A 79 -1.03 12.90 4.74
N ALA A 80 0.25 13.00 4.37
CA ALA A 80 1.05 14.19 4.64
C ALA A 80 0.50 15.46 3.96
N ARG A 81 -0.11 15.33 2.78
CA ARG A 81 -0.77 16.44 2.07
C ARG A 81 -2.08 16.86 2.75
N LEU A 82 -2.79 15.90 3.34
CA LEU A 82 -4.06 16.13 4.03
C LEU A 82 -3.90 16.56 5.50
N ALA A 83 -2.72 16.37 6.08
CA ALA A 83 -2.41 16.73 7.47
C ALA A 83 -2.56 18.24 7.71
N GLN A 84 -3.28 18.59 8.77
CA GLN A 84 -3.54 19.99 9.12
C GLN A 84 -2.36 20.63 9.87
N ARG A 85 -1.56 19.82 10.56
CA ARG A 85 -0.45 20.29 11.39
C ARG A 85 0.92 19.94 10.79
N GLY A 86 1.89 20.81 11.05
CA GLY A 86 3.25 20.67 10.50
C GLY A 86 4.01 19.49 11.07
N ASP A 87 3.86 19.21 12.36
CA ASP A 87 4.45 18.06 13.07
C ASP A 87 3.92 16.73 12.49
N GLU A 88 2.60 16.59 12.38
CA GLU A 88 1.95 15.42 11.77
C GLU A 88 2.43 15.20 10.32
N ARG A 89 2.50 16.28 9.52
CA ARG A 89 3.01 16.20 8.14
C ARG A 89 4.46 15.70 8.11
N ILE A 90 5.33 16.19 8.99
CA ILE A 90 6.73 15.76 9.07
C ILE A 90 6.80 14.26 9.37
N GLU A 91 6.06 13.77 10.37
CA GLU A 91 6.04 12.35 10.72
C GLU A 91 5.58 11.47 9.56
N LEU A 92 4.55 11.89 8.83
CA LEU A 92 4.02 11.16 7.67
C LEU A 92 5.01 11.14 6.50
N VAL A 93 5.74 12.24 6.26
CA VAL A 93 6.82 12.28 5.26
C VAL A 93 7.94 11.33 5.65
N GLU A 94 8.35 11.31 6.93
CA GLU A 94 9.36 10.38 7.42
C GLU A 94 8.90 8.92 7.27
N ARG A 95 7.62 8.62 7.53
CA ARG A 95 7.04 7.30 7.25
C ARG A 95 7.13 6.95 5.77
N ALA A 96 6.76 7.87 4.87
CA ALA A 96 6.86 7.65 3.43
C ALA A 96 8.30 7.34 3.00
N ASN A 97 9.26 8.12 3.50
CA ASN A 97 10.68 7.97 3.14
C ASN A 97 11.26 6.61 3.54
N ARG A 98 10.76 5.98 4.62
CA ARG A 98 11.20 4.63 5.03
C ARG A 98 10.86 3.54 4.02
N PHE A 99 9.89 3.76 3.13
CA PHE A 99 9.53 2.79 2.09
C PHE A 99 10.31 2.99 0.78
N ARG A 100 11.04 4.10 0.65
CA ARG A 100 11.88 4.36 -0.52
C ARG A 100 13.12 3.44 -0.49
N PRO A 101 13.45 2.74 -1.58
CA PRO A 101 14.69 1.97 -1.67
C PRO A 101 15.92 2.87 -1.57
N ARG A 102 16.95 2.36 -0.88
CA ARG A 102 18.21 3.08 -0.61
C ARG A 102 19.04 3.41 -1.87
N THR A 103 18.64 2.91 -3.03
CA THR A 103 19.38 3.00 -4.31
C THR A 103 18.78 3.99 -5.32
N TRP A 104 17.74 4.74 -4.96
CA TRP A 104 17.20 5.79 -5.82
C TRP A 104 17.86 7.13 -5.46
N VAL A 105 18.94 7.44 -6.19
CA VAL A 105 19.55 8.78 -6.28
C VAL A 105 19.14 9.38 -7.61
#